data_AF-B9SL10-F1
#
_entry.id   AF-B9SL10-F1
#
_cell.length_a   1.000
_cell.length_b   1.000
_cell.length_c   1.000
_cell.angle_alpha   90.00
_cell.angle_beta   90.00
_cell.angle_gamma   90.00
#
_symmetry.space_group_name_H-M   'P 1'
#
loop_
_entity.id
_entity.type
_entity.pdbx_description
1 polymer ?
#
loop_
_entity_poly.entity_id
_entity_poly.type
_entity_poly.pdbx_seq_one_letter_code
_entity_poly.pdbx_strand_id
1 'polypeptide(L)'
;MVTTILLSQNLVTVHSFQSNYTFPKSQSLITIPKCSVRLRPTAPKSSHKKTTTSTSLETELKPSVSREQEPTPSTSSLLHSFSRFVSRLRDGFRVDEIGIEILSIALPAALALAADPIASLVDTAFIGHTGAVELAAVGVSVSVFNLVSKLFNVPLLNVTTSFVAEEQALLSKAKANNTSGIIISLYFENQEQGKAYLPAVSTSLALAAGVGIAEAIALFFGSGFLMNIMGIPVDSPMRIPAENFLTWRAFGAPPIVIALAAQGTFRGFKDTKTPLYAIGAGNLLNAILDPILIFTFGFGIGGAAIATVTSEYLIAFVLLWELNGKVSLISPNIDGRRVVSYLNSGGLLIGRTIAVLLTMTLATSMAAREGPIPMAGHQICMQVWLAVSLLNDALALAGQALLASGFSQGNYEEARQVIYRVLQIGVVTGIALGVILSLGFGAFSSLFSTDSEVLEIAWSGILFVAGSQPMNAIAFVLDGLYYGVSDFGYAAYSMVLVGLISSAFILAAAPVYGLPGVWTGLFLFMTLRVVAGIWRLGTKTGPWKMLWDRVEQESSGNLK
;
A
#
# COMPACT_ATOMS: atom_id res chain seq x y z
N MET A 1 -11.99 36.82 24.60
CA MET A 1 -11.50 36.20 25.85
C MET A 1 -10.69 34.96 25.46
N VAL A 2 -9.63 35.10 24.65
CA VAL A 2 -8.22 35.39 24.99
C VAL A 2 -7.72 34.57 26.18
N THR A 3 -6.89 33.55 25.91
CA THR A 3 -5.60 33.11 26.53
C THR A 3 -5.30 31.69 25.97
N THR A 4 -4.53 31.48 24.89
CA THR A 4 -3.06 31.50 24.71
C THR A 4 -2.34 30.44 25.59
N ILE A 5 -1.94 29.23 25.13
CA ILE A 5 -0.87 28.82 24.18
C ILE A 5 0.51 28.51 24.86
N LEU A 6 1.08 27.36 24.47
CA LEU A 6 2.52 26.92 24.33
C LEU A 6 3.21 25.96 25.33
N LEU A 7 3.77 24.91 24.69
CA LEU A 7 5.12 24.28 24.84
C LEU A 7 5.42 23.52 26.15
N SER A 8 6.27 22.49 26.24
CA SER A 8 6.96 21.56 25.34
C SER A 8 7.91 20.76 26.23
N GLN A 9 8.16 19.49 25.90
CA GLN A 9 9.38 18.72 26.20
C GLN A 9 9.84 18.52 27.67
N ASN A 10 10.16 17.25 27.93
CA ASN A 10 11.31 16.75 28.70
C ASN A 10 11.19 16.37 30.19
N LEU A 11 11.74 15.17 30.43
CA LEU A 11 12.32 14.57 31.65
C LEU A 11 11.35 14.16 32.78
N VAL A 12 11.21 12.85 33.03
CA VAL A 12 12.06 12.05 33.94
C VAL A 12 11.96 12.55 35.39
N THR A 13 11.10 11.91 36.18
CA THR A 13 11.40 11.65 37.60
C THR A 13 10.80 10.32 38.04
N VAL A 14 11.71 9.39 38.30
CA VAL A 14 11.53 8.10 38.95
C VAL A 14 11.11 8.34 40.40
N HIS A 15 10.06 7.68 40.87
CA HIS A 15 9.86 7.45 42.30
C HIS A 15 10.20 6.01 42.65
N SER A 16 11.16 5.91 43.56
CA SER A 16 11.77 4.75 44.18
C SER A 16 10.78 3.83 44.90
N PHE A 17 10.91 2.52 44.70
CA PHE A 17 10.67 1.54 45.75
C PHE A 17 11.81 0.52 45.78
N GLN A 18 12.49 0.47 46.93
CA GLN A 18 13.54 -0.49 47.26
C GLN A 18 12.94 -1.89 47.40
N SER A 19 13.64 -2.90 46.86
CA SER A 19 13.68 -4.24 47.44
C SER A 19 15.03 -4.87 47.14
N ASN A 20 15.73 -5.21 48.21
CA ASN A 20 17.03 -5.86 48.25
C ASN A 20 16.93 -7.30 47.77
N TYR A 21 17.81 -7.76 46.87
CA TYR A 21 18.43 -9.09 46.97
C TYR A 21 19.80 -9.08 46.25
N THR A 22 20.82 -9.39 47.03
CA THR A 22 22.25 -9.57 46.70
C THR A 22 22.50 -10.91 46.01
N PHE A 23 23.42 -10.98 45.01
CA PHE A 23 24.45 -12.03 44.80
C PHE A 23 25.32 -11.75 43.53
N PRO A 24 26.48 -12.43 43.31
CA PRO A 24 27.77 -11.75 43.21
C PRO A 24 28.39 -11.66 41.79
N LYS A 25 29.44 -10.84 41.72
CA LYS A 25 30.34 -10.57 40.58
C LYS A 25 31.01 -11.82 40.00
N SER A 26 31.02 -11.94 38.68
CA SER A 26 32.17 -12.47 37.92
C SER A 26 32.31 -11.77 36.57
N GLN A 27 33.50 -11.24 36.32
CA GLN A 27 33.93 -10.46 35.16
C GLN A 27 34.08 -11.32 33.90
N SER A 28 33.71 -10.78 32.74
CA SER A 28 34.52 -10.83 31.50
C SER A 28 33.88 -9.97 30.41
N LEU A 29 34.54 -8.87 30.05
CA LEU A 29 34.24 -8.09 28.85
C LEU A 29 35.57 -7.75 28.18
N ILE A 30 35.75 -8.32 26.99
CA ILE A 30 36.87 -8.07 26.09
C ILE A 30 36.52 -6.85 25.24
N THR A 31 37.37 -5.83 25.31
CA THR A 31 37.21 -4.52 24.66
C THR A 31 37.91 -4.49 23.31
N ILE A 32 37.24 -3.93 22.30
CA ILE A 32 37.75 -3.67 20.93
C ILE A 32 38.62 -2.40 20.92
N PRO A 33 39.81 -2.36 20.29
CA PRO A 33 40.66 -1.16 20.29
C PRO A 33 40.37 -0.21 19.11
N LYS A 34 40.29 1.10 19.42
CA LYS A 34 40.44 2.21 18.47
C LYS A 34 41.87 2.74 18.56
N CYS A 35 42.56 2.85 17.42
CA CYS A 35 43.92 3.39 17.33
C CYS A 35 43.88 4.88 16.95
N SER A 36 44.52 5.73 17.76
CA SER A 36 44.75 7.15 17.54
C SER A 36 46.25 7.39 17.36
N VAL A 37 46.64 8.22 16.38
CA VAL A 37 48.03 8.63 16.16
C VAL A 37 48.17 10.15 16.31
N ARG A 38 49.33 10.49 16.87
CA ARG A 38 49.74 11.66 17.64
C ARG A 38 50.33 12.76 16.75
N LEU A 39 50.01 14.00 17.06
CA LEU A 39 50.62 15.22 16.51
C LEU A 39 52.00 15.52 17.16
N ARG A 40 52.94 16.08 16.38
CA ARG A 40 53.96 17.00 16.88
C ARG A 40 54.34 18.06 15.82
N PRO A 41 54.68 19.31 16.20
CA PRO A 41 54.75 20.46 15.29
C PRO A 41 56.18 21.00 15.09
N THR A 42 56.43 21.72 13.98
CA THR A 42 57.48 22.77 13.88
C THR A 42 57.10 23.85 12.87
N ALA A 43 57.53 25.08 13.17
CA ALA A 43 57.06 26.38 12.71
C ALA A 43 57.81 26.93 11.45
N PRO A 44 57.45 28.13 10.91
CA PRO A 44 57.64 28.54 9.51
C PRO A 44 58.68 29.67 9.27
N LYS A 45 58.93 29.99 7.98
CA LYS A 45 59.39 31.27 7.33
C LYS A 45 60.07 30.89 5.99
N SER A 46 60.15 31.64 4.89
CA SER A 46 59.66 32.90 4.30
C SER A 46 60.05 32.83 2.79
N SER A 47 59.34 33.40 1.82
CA SER A 47 59.78 34.61 1.06
C SER A 47 59.63 34.41 -0.47
N HIS A 48 58.93 35.36 -1.12
CA HIS A 48 59.05 35.92 -2.49
C HIS A 48 59.42 35.04 -3.72
N LYS A 49 58.53 34.91 -4.73
CA LYS A 49 58.23 35.79 -5.89
C LYS A 49 59.14 35.58 -7.12
N LYS A 50 58.48 35.18 -8.23
CA LYS A 50 58.73 35.51 -9.66
C LYS A 50 60.03 35.00 -10.32
N THR A 51 59.90 34.20 -11.40
CA THR A 51 60.00 34.62 -12.84
C THR A 51 60.37 33.42 -13.73
N THR A 52 59.45 33.08 -14.63
CA THR A 52 59.55 32.68 -16.06
C THR A 52 60.77 31.93 -16.65
N THR A 53 60.39 30.92 -17.46
CA THR A 53 60.90 30.45 -18.78
C THR A 53 61.99 29.37 -18.88
N SER A 54 61.57 28.23 -19.48
CA SER A 54 62.19 27.38 -20.54
C SER A 54 63.69 27.08 -20.45
N THR A 55 64.23 25.86 -20.54
CA THR A 55 64.02 24.65 -21.37
C THR A 55 65.05 23.65 -20.79
N SER A 56 64.90 22.32 -20.67
CA SER A 56 64.94 21.26 -21.70
C SER A 56 65.42 19.96 -21.02
N LEU A 57 64.81 18.80 -21.33
CA LEU A 57 65.32 17.38 -21.27
C LEU A 57 65.94 16.89 -19.92
N GLU A 58 65.64 15.75 -19.29
CA GLU A 58 65.25 14.39 -19.70
C GLU A 58 64.73 13.61 -18.47
N THR A 59 63.76 12.71 -18.71
CA THR A 59 63.62 11.33 -18.19
C THR A 59 63.83 10.99 -16.71
N GLU A 60 62.71 10.72 -15.99
CA GLU A 60 62.36 9.43 -15.34
C GLU A 60 61.30 9.66 -14.24
N LEU A 61 60.08 9.12 -14.42
CA LEU A 61 59.13 8.98 -13.31
C LEU A 61 58.37 7.65 -13.38
N LYS A 62 58.52 6.87 -12.30
CA LYS A 62 57.76 5.67 -11.91
C LYS A 62 56.25 5.92 -11.89
N PRO A 63 55.42 4.88 -12.08
CA PRO A 63 53.98 5.03 -12.26
C PRO A 63 53.28 5.45 -10.97
N SER A 64 52.51 6.54 -11.03
CA SER A 64 51.56 6.92 -9.98
C SER A 64 50.30 6.06 -10.10
N VAL A 65 49.93 5.43 -8.99
CA VAL A 65 48.65 4.73 -8.84
C VAL A 65 47.55 5.79 -8.80
N SER A 66 46.82 5.92 -9.91
CA SER A 66 45.59 6.69 -10.00
C SER A 66 44.52 6.02 -9.14
N ARG A 67 43.98 6.77 -8.18
CA ARG A 67 42.73 6.44 -7.49
C ARG A 67 41.64 6.34 -8.56
N GLU A 68 41.09 5.15 -8.79
CA GLU A 68 39.89 4.99 -9.64
C GLU A 68 38.76 5.82 -9.03
N GLN A 69 38.40 6.91 -9.73
CA GLN A 69 37.15 7.60 -9.54
C GLN A 69 36.04 6.71 -10.12
N GLU A 70 35.12 6.24 -9.28
CA GLU A 70 33.85 5.69 -9.74
C GLU A 70 33.20 6.72 -10.69
N PRO A 71 32.85 6.34 -11.93
CA PRO A 71 32.27 7.29 -12.86
C PRO A 71 30.85 7.61 -12.42
N THR A 72 30.58 8.88 -12.13
CA THR A 72 29.21 9.40 -12.08
C THR A 72 28.61 9.26 -13.48
N PRO A 73 27.43 8.64 -13.64
CA PRO A 73 26.84 8.44 -14.96
C PRO A 73 26.48 9.81 -15.56
N SER A 74 27.05 10.10 -16.73
CA SER A 74 26.74 11.32 -17.49
C SER A 74 25.30 11.25 -18.01
N THR A 75 24.60 12.39 -18.09
CA THR A 75 23.19 12.50 -18.53
C THR A 75 22.93 11.84 -19.90
N SER A 76 23.93 11.79 -20.78
CA SER A 76 23.86 11.11 -22.08
C SER A 76 23.79 9.58 -21.97
N SER A 77 24.44 8.98 -20.98
CA SER A 77 24.40 7.52 -20.73
C SER A 77 23.02 7.05 -20.26
N LEU A 78 22.34 7.87 -19.43
CA LEU A 78 21.00 7.60 -18.93
C LEU A 78 19.95 7.63 -20.06
N LEU A 79 20.01 8.64 -20.93
CA LEU A 79 19.12 8.74 -22.10
C LEU A 79 19.29 7.56 -23.06
N HIS A 80 20.53 7.11 -23.26
CA HIS A 80 20.82 5.97 -24.13
C HIS A 80 20.39 4.62 -23.52
N SER A 81 20.48 4.48 -22.20
CA SER A 81 19.96 3.32 -21.44
C SER A 81 18.44 3.24 -21.53
N PHE A 82 17.77 4.39 -21.34
CA PHE A 82 16.32 4.53 -21.45
C PHE A 82 15.80 4.20 -22.86
N SER A 83 16.45 4.72 -23.90
CA SER A 83 16.09 4.43 -25.30
C SER A 83 16.15 2.93 -25.63
N ARG A 84 17.19 2.22 -25.14
CA ARG A 84 17.31 0.77 -25.33
C ARG A 84 16.21 -0.02 -24.60
N PHE A 85 15.85 0.38 -23.39
CA PHE A 85 14.75 -0.24 -22.63
C PHE A 85 13.41 -0.11 -23.38
N VAL A 86 13.10 1.09 -23.86
CA VAL A 86 11.88 1.35 -24.64
C VAL A 86 11.88 0.59 -25.97
N SER A 87 13.03 0.48 -26.63
CA SER A 87 13.14 -0.31 -27.87
C SER A 87 12.86 -1.80 -27.64
N ARG A 88 13.31 -2.38 -26.53
CA ARG A 88 13.07 -3.80 -26.20
C ARG A 88 11.62 -4.09 -25.82
N LEU A 89 10.92 -3.13 -25.23
CA LEU A 89 9.46 -3.25 -25.01
C LEU A 89 8.69 -3.33 -26.34
N ARG A 90 9.21 -2.72 -27.41
CA ARG A 90 8.60 -2.68 -28.75
C ARG A 90 8.79 -3.98 -29.55
N ASP A 91 9.73 -4.84 -29.16
CA ASP A 91 9.98 -6.12 -29.83
C ASP A 91 8.83 -7.12 -29.51
N GLY A 92 7.69 -6.93 -30.19
CA GLY A 92 6.57 -7.86 -30.40
C GLY A 92 6.01 -8.65 -29.20
N PHE A 93 4.69 -8.58 -29.00
CA PHE A 93 3.99 -9.51 -28.11
C PHE A 93 4.16 -10.95 -28.61
N ARG A 94 5.01 -11.73 -27.94
CA ARG A 94 5.12 -13.18 -28.14
C ARG A 94 4.53 -13.89 -26.93
N VAL A 95 3.58 -14.79 -27.15
CA VAL A 95 3.09 -15.72 -26.12
C VAL A 95 4.18 -16.76 -25.93
N ASP A 96 5.13 -16.46 -25.06
CA ASP A 96 6.20 -17.36 -24.65
C ASP A 96 5.83 -18.08 -23.35
N GLU A 97 6.67 -19.05 -22.96
CA GLU A 97 6.48 -19.85 -21.75
C GLU A 97 6.29 -18.98 -20.50
N ILE A 98 7.07 -17.90 -20.37
CA ILE A 98 6.96 -16.91 -19.29
C ILE A 98 5.61 -16.17 -19.34
N GLY A 99 5.14 -15.78 -20.52
CA GLY A 99 3.83 -15.14 -20.66
C GLY A 99 2.67 -16.05 -20.22
N ILE A 100 2.73 -17.34 -20.56
CA ILE A 100 1.75 -18.35 -20.13
C ILE A 100 1.85 -18.56 -18.61
N GLU A 101 3.05 -18.62 -18.06
CA GLU A 101 3.27 -18.75 -16.62
C GLU A 101 2.68 -17.54 -15.86
N ILE A 102 2.94 -16.31 -16.31
CA ILE A 102 2.33 -15.09 -15.76
C ILE A 102 0.80 -15.20 -15.77
N LEU A 103 0.19 -15.59 -16.89
CA LEU A 103 -1.27 -15.73 -17.00
C LEU A 103 -1.82 -16.83 -16.10
N SER A 104 -1.09 -17.94 -15.95
CA SER A 104 -1.49 -19.07 -15.10
C SER A 104 -1.58 -18.69 -13.62
N ILE A 105 -0.81 -17.71 -13.19
CA ILE A 105 -0.83 -17.16 -11.82
C ILE A 105 -1.83 -16.01 -11.71
N ALA A 106 -1.83 -15.09 -12.69
CA ALA A 106 -2.64 -13.89 -12.65
C ALA A 106 -4.14 -14.19 -12.77
N LEU A 107 -4.56 -15.14 -13.61
CA LEU A 107 -5.99 -15.38 -13.86
C LEU A 107 -6.72 -15.93 -12.61
N PRO A 108 -6.21 -16.97 -11.90
CA PRO A 108 -6.82 -17.40 -10.64
C PRO A 108 -6.80 -16.31 -9.56
N ALA A 109 -5.71 -15.53 -9.49
CA ALA A 109 -5.61 -14.42 -8.55
C ALA A 109 -6.64 -13.32 -8.85
N ALA A 110 -6.88 -13.02 -10.12
CA ALA A 110 -7.89 -12.04 -10.54
C ALA A 110 -9.30 -12.48 -10.14
N LEU A 111 -9.64 -13.76 -10.33
CA LEU A 111 -10.93 -14.30 -9.90
C LEU A 111 -11.10 -14.24 -8.38
N ALA A 112 -10.05 -14.52 -7.61
CA ALA A 112 -10.08 -14.42 -6.16
C ALA A 112 -10.23 -12.97 -5.67
N LEU A 113 -9.55 -12.03 -6.33
CA LEU A 113 -9.58 -10.60 -5.98
C LEU A 113 -10.82 -9.87 -6.51
N ALA A 114 -11.58 -10.46 -7.44
CA ALA A 114 -12.77 -9.84 -8.01
C ALA A 114 -13.97 -9.82 -7.06
N ALA A 115 -14.01 -10.68 -6.03
CA ALA A 115 -15.16 -10.81 -5.14
C ALA A 115 -15.52 -9.50 -4.41
N ASP A 116 -14.53 -8.84 -3.81
CA ASP A 116 -14.71 -7.57 -3.09
C ASP A 116 -15.20 -6.42 -4.00
N PRO A 117 -14.54 -6.12 -5.13
CA PRO A 117 -15.01 -5.07 -6.03
C PRO A 117 -16.37 -5.37 -6.65
N ILE A 118 -16.69 -6.64 -6.94
CA ILE A 118 -18.04 -7.00 -7.44
C ILE A 118 -19.09 -6.68 -6.37
N ALA A 119 -18.87 -7.09 -5.12
CA ALA A 119 -19.78 -6.77 -4.02
C ALA A 119 -19.95 -5.25 -3.85
N SER A 120 -18.85 -4.50 -3.92
CA SER A 120 -18.87 -3.05 -3.80
C SER A 120 -19.57 -2.34 -4.98
N LEU A 121 -19.49 -2.89 -6.21
CA LEU A 121 -20.28 -2.42 -7.35
C LEU A 121 -21.78 -2.65 -7.11
N VAL A 122 -22.16 -3.81 -6.57
CA VAL A 122 -23.56 -4.14 -6.26
C VAL A 122 -24.13 -3.21 -5.18
N ASP A 123 -23.41 -3.00 -4.09
CA ASP A 123 -23.79 -2.05 -3.02
C ASP A 123 -23.99 -0.63 -3.57
N THR A 124 -23.00 -0.14 -4.35
CA THR A 124 -23.09 1.18 -4.98
C THR A 124 -24.28 1.29 -5.93
N ALA A 125 -24.62 0.22 -6.64
CA ALA A 125 -25.78 0.20 -7.52
C ALA A 125 -27.09 0.32 -6.73
N PHE A 126 -27.26 -0.46 -5.66
CA PHE A 126 -28.46 -0.35 -4.81
C PHE A 126 -28.60 1.04 -4.18
N ILE A 127 -27.51 1.62 -3.69
CA ILE A 127 -27.51 2.99 -3.15
C ILE A 127 -27.88 4.00 -4.23
N GLY A 128 -27.34 3.87 -5.44
CA GLY A 128 -27.60 4.82 -6.53
C GLY A 128 -29.03 4.77 -7.08
N HIS A 129 -29.76 3.67 -6.88
CA HIS A 129 -31.22 3.59 -7.12
C HIS A 129 -32.05 4.23 -5.99
N THR A 130 -31.44 4.60 -4.86
CA THR A 130 -32.13 5.35 -3.80
C THR A 130 -32.23 6.84 -4.15
N GLY A 131 -31.15 7.41 -4.71
CA GLY A 131 -31.13 8.81 -5.16
C GLY A 131 -29.71 9.37 -5.34
N ALA A 132 -29.62 10.51 -6.04
CA ALA A 132 -28.34 11.19 -6.30
C ALA A 132 -27.69 11.72 -5.02
N VAL A 133 -28.49 12.29 -4.11
CA VAL A 133 -28.00 12.85 -2.84
C VAL A 133 -27.43 11.75 -1.95
N GLU A 134 -28.11 10.61 -1.90
CA GLU A 134 -27.74 9.41 -1.19
C GLU A 134 -26.43 8.83 -1.72
N LEU A 135 -26.30 8.67 -3.04
CA LEU A 135 -25.09 8.16 -3.67
C LEU A 135 -23.88 9.08 -3.42
N ALA A 136 -24.07 10.38 -3.54
CA ALA A 136 -23.04 11.37 -3.24
C ALA A 136 -22.61 11.32 -1.77
N ALA A 137 -23.58 11.28 -0.85
CA ALA A 137 -23.35 11.21 0.58
C ALA A 137 -22.55 9.96 0.98
N VAL A 138 -22.95 8.79 0.46
CA VAL A 138 -22.23 7.53 0.72
C VAL A 138 -20.82 7.57 0.15
N GLY A 139 -20.63 8.10 -1.07
CA GLY A 139 -19.30 8.22 -1.67
C GLY A 139 -18.32 9.03 -0.81
N VAL A 140 -18.77 10.16 -0.27
CA VAL A 140 -17.95 10.97 0.66
C VAL A 140 -17.66 10.20 1.94
N SER A 141 -18.69 9.62 2.57
CA SER A 141 -18.54 8.92 3.85
C SER A 141 -17.63 7.69 3.74
N VAL A 142 -17.74 6.92 2.65
CA VAL A 142 -16.85 5.79 2.35
C VAL A 142 -15.42 6.27 2.11
N SER A 143 -15.22 7.42 1.44
CA SER A 143 -13.88 8.00 1.27
C SER A 143 -13.25 8.36 2.62
N VAL A 144 -14.01 8.99 3.52
CA VAL A 144 -13.54 9.35 4.87
C VAL A 144 -13.25 8.10 5.71
N PHE A 145 -14.17 7.13 5.71
CA PHE A 145 -13.98 5.86 6.40
C PHE A 145 -12.71 5.16 5.90
N ASN A 146 -12.52 5.08 4.59
CA ASN A 146 -11.32 4.47 3.99
C ASN A 146 -10.04 5.22 4.37
N LEU A 147 -10.06 6.56 4.42
CA LEU A 147 -8.89 7.34 4.82
C LEU A 147 -8.48 7.03 6.26
N VAL A 148 -9.45 6.99 7.19
CA VAL A 148 -9.19 6.71 8.61
C VAL A 148 -8.79 5.25 8.80
N SER A 149 -9.60 4.31 8.32
CA SER A 149 -9.40 2.89 8.58
C SER A 149 -8.20 2.30 7.83
N LYS A 150 -8.01 2.59 6.54
CA LYS A 150 -6.87 2.00 5.79
C LYS A 150 -5.52 2.52 6.26
N LEU A 151 -5.47 3.69 6.90
CA LEU A 151 -4.25 4.27 7.48
C LEU A 151 -3.66 3.37 8.58
N PHE A 152 -4.49 2.84 9.46
CA PHE A 152 -4.04 2.00 10.59
C PHE A 152 -4.12 0.51 10.26
N ASN A 153 -5.05 0.10 9.41
CA ASN A 153 -5.34 -1.31 9.16
C ASN A 153 -4.33 -2.01 8.25
N VAL A 154 -3.83 -1.32 7.20
CA VAL A 154 -2.86 -1.92 6.27
C VAL A 154 -1.54 -2.29 6.97
N PRO A 155 -0.94 -1.41 7.80
CA PRO A 155 0.22 -1.77 8.60
C PRO A 155 -0.07 -2.92 9.56
N LEU A 156 -1.21 -2.88 10.27
CA LEU A 156 -1.57 -3.91 11.23
C LEU A 156 -1.64 -5.30 10.59
N LEU A 157 -2.27 -5.43 9.43
CA LEU A 157 -2.36 -6.67 8.65
C LEU A 157 -0.96 -7.20 8.28
N ASN A 158 -0.14 -6.36 7.66
CA ASN A 158 1.17 -6.76 7.14
C ASN A 158 2.10 -7.19 8.26
N VAL A 159 2.11 -6.43 9.35
CA VAL A 159 3.01 -6.70 10.46
C VAL A 159 2.55 -7.93 11.26
N THR A 160 1.24 -8.11 11.46
CA THR A 160 0.70 -9.34 12.07
C THR A 160 1.12 -10.58 11.28
N THR A 161 1.05 -10.52 9.96
CA THR A 161 1.47 -11.62 9.06
C THR A 161 2.93 -12.01 9.31
N SER A 162 3.83 -11.03 9.36
CA SER A 162 5.27 -11.25 9.54
C SER A 162 5.61 -11.86 10.91
N PHE A 163 5.08 -11.31 12.01
CA PHE A 163 5.40 -11.83 13.35
C PHE A 163 4.80 -13.21 13.59
N VAL A 164 3.58 -13.47 13.12
CA VAL A 164 2.97 -14.80 13.24
C VAL A 164 3.77 -15.83 12.42
N ALA A 165 4.21 -15.48 11.20
CA ALA A 165 5.05 -16.35 10.39
C ALA A 165 6.40 -16.64 11.07
N GLU A 166 7.02 -15.64 11.71
CA GLU A 166 8.28 -15.79 12.45
C GLU A 166 8.11 -16.74 13.65
N GLU A 167 7.12 -16.51 14.52
CA GLU A 167 6.87 -17.36 15.69
C GLU A 167 6.55 -18.80 15.26
N GLN A 168 5.76 -18.98 14.20
CA GLN A 168 5.44 -20.31 13.66
C GLN A 168 6.68 -21.03 13.10
N ALA A 169 7.60 -20.30 12.45
CA ALA A 169 8.84 -20.85 11.94
C ALA A 169 9.79 -21.28 13.09
N LEU A 170 9.87 -20.48 14.17
CA LEU A 170 10.63 -20.82 15.37
C LEU A 170 10.08 -22.07 16.06
N LEU A 171 8.75 -22.16 16.21
CA LEU A 171 8.08 -23.35 16.76
C LEU A 171 8.34 -24.60 15.91
N SER A 172 8.30 -24.47 14.58
CA SER A 172 8.56 -25.58 13.65
C SER A 172 10.00 -26.07 13.75
N LYS A 173 10.99 -25.16 13.85
CA LYS A 173 12.40 -25.50 14.07
C LYS A 173 12.64 -26.16 15.43
N ALA A 174 12.00 -25.66 16.49
CA ALA A 174 12.12 -26.23 17.83
C ALA A 174 11.58 -27.68 17.89
N LYS A 175 10.44 -27.95 17.22
CA LYS A 175 9.90 -29.31 17.05
C LYS A 175 10.84 -30.21 16.25
N ALA A 176 11.44 -29.71 15.17
CA ALA A 176 12.33 -30.50 14.31
C ALA A 176 13.65 -30.88 14.99
N ASN A 177 14.21 -29.99 15.82
CA ASN A 177 15.52 -30.20 16.42
C ASN A 177 15.46 -30.98 17.75
N ASN A 178 14.29 -31.41 18.25
CA ASN A 178 14.10 -32.02 19.58
C ASN A 178 14.78 -31.23 20.73
N THR A 179 15.11 -29.95 20.49
CA THR A 179 15.94 -29.16 21.39
C THR A 179 15.05 -28.32 22.29
N SER A 180 15.13 -28.63 23.58
CA SER A 180 14.65 -27.85 24.72
C SER A 180 13.14 -27.86 24.95
N GLY A 181 12.71 -28.79 25.82
CA GLY A 181 11.42 -28.76 26.52
C GLY A 181 11.11 -27.44 27.23
N ILE A 182 12.07 -26.54 27.42
CA ILE A 182 11.91 -25.18 27.99
C ILE A 182 11.30 -24.18 27.01
N ILE A 183 11.71 -24.18 25.72
CA ILE A 183 11.05 -23.31 24.72
C ILE A 183 9.66 -23.85 24.45
N ILE A 184 9.52 -25.16 24.33
CA ILE A 184 8.21 -25.80 24.19
C ILE A 184 7.34 -25.48 25.43
N SER A 185 7.84 -25.57 26.67
CA SER A 185 7.03 -25.24 27.86
C SER A 185 6.60 -23.77 27.93
N LEU A 186 7.46 -22.83 27.52
CA LEU A 186 7.12 -21.40 27.46
C LEU A 186 6.03 -21.08 26.40
N TYR A 187 5.91 -21.90 25.36
CA TYR A 187 4.89 -21.77 24.30
C TYR A 187 3.70 -22.74 24.45
N PHE A 188 3.73 -23.68 25.41
CA PHE A 188 2.70 -24.71 25.60
C PHE A 188 2.17 -24.76 27.05
N GLU A 189 2.21 -23.66 27.80
CA GLU A 189 1.88 -23.65 29.23
C GLU A 189 0.38 -23.88 29.58
N ASN A 190 -0.46 -24.36 28.67
CA ASN A 190 -1.83 -24.79 29.01
C ASN A 190 -2.28 -26.00 28.17
N GLN A 191 -1.79 -27.17 28.56
CA GLN A 191 -2.04 -28.45 27.91
C GLN A 191 -3.38 -29.10 28.34
N GLU A 192 -4.48 -28.34 28.42
CA GLU A 192 -5.83 -28.92 28.56
C GLU A 192 -6.62 -28.93 27.24
N GLN A 193 -6.18 -28.21 26.18
CA GLN A 193 -6.99 -28.05 24.96
C GLN A 193 -6.27 -28.29 23.62
N GLY A 194 -4.98 -28.64 23.59
CA GLY A 194 -4.26 -28.92 22.33
C GLY A 194 -4.03 -27.70 21.40
N LYS A 195 -4.31 -26.48 21.86
CA LYS A 195 -4.13 -25.23 21.11
C LYS A 195 -2.70 -24.71 21.24
N ALA A 196 -2.14 -24.17 20.16
CA ALA A 196 -0.84 -23.49 20.22
C ALA A 196 -1.00 -22.10 20.86
N TYR A 197 -0.02 -21.67 21.66
CA TYR A 197 0.02 -20.31 22.18
C TYR A 197 1.01 -19.48 21.35
N LEU A 198 0.51 -18.40 20.76
CA LEU A 198 1.28 -17.48 19.92
C LEU A 198 1.04 -16.05 20.43
N PRO A 199 1.95 -15.48 21.23
CA PRO A 199 1.80 -14.14 21.80
C PRO A 199 1.58 -13.06 20.73
N ALA A 200 2.12 -13.24 19.52
CA ALA A 200 1.88 -12.31 18.41
C ALA A 200 0.40 -12.22 18.04
N VAL A 201 -0.34 -13.33 18.09
CA VAL A 201 -1.78 -13.38 17.76
C VAL A 201 -2.60 -12.65 18.81
N SER A 202 -2.39 -12.93 20.10
CA SER A 202 -3.12 -12.23 21.16
C SER A 202 -2.81 -10.73 21.17
N THR A 203 -1.55 -10.36 20.95
CA THR A 203 -1.13 -8.95 20.88
C THR A 203 -1.76 -8.23 19.69
N SER A 204 -1.78 -8.85 18.50
CA SER A 204 -2.35 -8.24 17.30
C SER A 204 -3.87 -8.08 17.41
N LEU A 205 -4.58 -9.07 17.97
CA LEU A 205 -6.03 -9.00 18.21
C LEU A 205 -6.39 -7.95 19.26
N ALA A 206 -5.61 -7.84 20.35
CA ALA A 206 -5.81 -6.80 21.36
C ALA A 206 -5.58 -5.39 20.78
N LEU A 207 -4.50 -5.23 19.99
CA LEU A 207 -4.23 -3.97 19.29
C LEU A 207 -5.33 -3.65 18.28
N ALA A 208 -5.80 -4.64 17.52
CA ALA A 208 -6.89 -4.51 16.56
C ALA A 208 -8.19 -4.05 17.23
N ALA A 209 -8.55 -4.65 18.37
CA ALA A 209 -9.71 -4.25 19.13
C ALA A 209 -9.57 -2.80 19.64
N GLY A 210 -8.41 -2.44 20.20
CA GLY A 210 -8.14 -1.08 20.68
C GLY A 210 -8.20 -0.03 19.57
N VAL A 211 -7.54 -0.28 18.44
CA VAL A 211 -7.54 0.60 17.26
C VAL A 211 -8.95 0.70 16.68
N GLY A 212 -9.64 -0.42 16.47
CA GLY A 212 -10.98 -0.43 15.89
C GLY A 212 -12.02 0.27 16.75
N ILE A 213 -11.94 0.15 18.09
CA ILE A 213 -12.80 0.92 19.01
C ILE A 213 -12.46 2.42 18.94
N ALA A 214 -11.17 2.77 18.91
CA ALA A 214 -10.75 4.17 18.78
C ALA A 214 -11.22 4.78 17.46
N GLU A 215 -11.12 4.04 16.34
CA GLU A 215 -11.66 4.44 15.04
C GLU A 215 -13.18 4.62 15.09
N ALA A 216 -13.92 3.68 15.69
CA ALA A 216 -15.37 3.78 15.83
C ALA A 216 -15.77 5.06 16.58
N ILE A 217 -15.12 5.35 17.70
CA ILE A 217 -15.37 6.56 18.50
C ILE A 217 -15.02 7.82 17.69
N ALA A 218 -13.86 7.83 17.03
CA ALA A 218 -13.41 8.96 16.23
C ALA A 218 -14.35 9.25 15.05
N LEU A 219 -14.82 8.21 14.36
CA LEU A 219 -15.73 8.34 13.23
C LEU A 219 -17.16 8.73 13.67
N PHE A 220 -17.65 8.15 14.76
CA PHE A 220 -18.99 8.43 15.30
C PHE A 220 -19.09 9.89 15.80
N PHE A 221 -18.19 10.30 16.70
CA PHE A 221 -18.23 11.66 17.27
C PHE A 221 -17.59 12.71 16.37
N GLY A 222 -16.69 12.29 15.47
CA GLY A 222 -15.99 13.18 14.54
C GLY A 222 -16.70 13.34 13.19
N SER A 223 -17.81 12.66 12.93
CA SER A 223 -18.48 12.66 11.63
C SER A 223 -18.73 14.08 11.09
N GLY A 224 -19.29 14.97 11.92
CA GLY A 224 -19.52 16.35 11.53
C GLY A 224 -18.24 17.15 11.27
N PHE A 225 -17.19 16.97 12.07
CA PHE A 225 -15.90 17.62 11.82
C PHE A 225 -15.25 17.10 10.53
N LEU A 226 -15.32 15.80 10.26
CA LEU A 226 -14.74 15.17 9.07
C LEU A 226 -15.44 15.63 7.79
N MET A 227 -16.76 15.77 7.81
CA MET A 227 -17.49 16.33 6.67
C MET A 227 -17.16 17.82 6.42
N ASN A 228 -16.84 18.59 7.47
CA ASN A 228 -16.32 19.96 7.30
C ASN A 228 -14.95 19.95 6.62
N ILE A 229 -14.07 19.00 6.96
CA ILE A 229 -12.78 18.81 6.28
C ILE A 229 -13.00 18.47 4.79
N MET A 230 -13.96 17.60 4.48
CA MET A 230 -14.35 17.30 3.11
C MET A 230 -14.90 18.55 2.38
N GLY A 231 -15.24 19.61 3.11
CA GLY A 231 -15.69 20.89 2.57
C GLY A 231 -17.14 20.87 2.13
N ILE A 232 -17.97 20.01 2.75
CA ILE A 232 -19.40 19.95 2.45
C ILE A 232 -20.10 21.10 3.19
N PRO A 233 -20.78 22.01 2.48
CA PRO A 233 -21.54 23.10 3.09
C PRO A 233 -22.61 22.58 4.06
N VAL A 234 -22.90 23.34 5.11
CA VAL A 234 -23.89 22.95 6.15
C VAL A 234 -25.31 22.86 5.58
N ASP A 235 -25.61 23.69 4.59
CA ASP A 235 -26.87 23.75 3.85
C ASP A 235 -26.96 22.73 2.71
N SER A 236 -25.89 21.97 2.46
CA SER A 236 -25.89 20.96 1.40
C SER A 236 -26.83 19.80 1.75
N PRO A 237 -27.69 19.36 0.82
CA PRO A 237 -28.64 18.26 1.09
C PRO A 237 -27.94 16.93 1.38
N MET A 238 -26.68 16.75 0.96
CA MET A 238 -25.91 15.52 1.23
C MET A 238 -25.23 15.51 2.60
N ARG A 239 -25.22 16.63 3.34
CA ARG A 239 -24.48 16.78 4.60
C ARG A 239 -24.98 15.81 5.68
N ILE A 240 -26.28 15.84 5.96
CA ILE A 240 -26.93 15.01 7.00
C ILE A 240 -26.91 13.53 6.60
N PRO A 241 -27.28 13.14 5.35
CA PRO A 241 -27.14 11.75 4.90
C PRO A 241 -25.71 11.21 5.04
N ALA A 242 -24.68 12.02 4.73
CA ALA A 242 -23.29 11.60 4.84
C ALA A 242 -22.87 11.36 6.30
N GLU A 243 -23.22 12.28 7.21
CA GLU A 243 -22.99 12.10 8.66
C GLU A 243 -23.68 10.85 9.21
N ASN A 244 -24.94 10.65 8.87
CA ASN A 244 -25.71 9.50 9.34
C ASN A 244 -25.10 8.20 8.83
N PHE A 245 -24.76 8.13 7.54
CA PHE A 245 -24.11 6.96 6.98
C PHE A 245 -22.76 6.69 7.66
N LEU A 246 -21.92 7.72 7.85
CA LEU A 246 -20.62 7.56 8.49
C LEU A 246 -20.75 7.09 9.94
N THR A 247 -21.73 7.62 10.67
CA THR A 247 -22.05 7.24 12.05
C THR A 247 -22.44 5.77 12.15
N TRP A 248 -23.32 5.28 11.26
CA TRP A 248 -23.67 3.85 11.21
C TRP A 248 -22.47 2.99 10.80
N ARG A 249 -21.70 3.46 9.81
CA ARG A 249 -20.52 2.76 9.30
C ARG A 249 -19.41 2.64 10.34
N ALA A 250 -19.32 3.58 11.30
CA ALA A 250 -18.36 3.56 12.40
C ALA A 250 -18.44 2.30 13.26
N PHE A 251 -19.63 1.70 13.42
CA PHE A 251 -19.81 0.42 14.13
C PHE A 251 -19.16 -0.77 13.40
N GLY A 252 -18.81 -0.61 12.12
CA GLY A 252 -18.08 -1.60 11.35
C GLY A 252 -16.56 -1.51 11.51
N ALA A 253 -16.03 -0.41 12.06
CA ALA A 253 -14.59 -0.28 12.28
C ALA A 253 -14.03 -1.36 13.23
N PRO A 254 -14.64 -1.66 14.40
CA PRO A 254 -14.12 -2.71 15.29
C PRO A 254 -14.03 -4.10 14.64
N PRO A 255 -15.10 -4.66 14.03
CA PRO A 255 -15.02 -6.00 13.44
C PRO A 255 -14.08 -6.05 12.23
N ILE A 256 -14.00 -5.01 11.38
CA ILE A 256 -13.11 -5.07 10.21
C ILE A 256 -11.63 -5.05 10.61
N VAL A 257 -11.25 -4.26 11.62
CA VAL A 257 -9.86 -4.22 12.11
C VAL A 257 -9.47 -5.57 12.73
N ILE A 258 -10.38 -6.16 13.53
CA ILE A 258 -10.20 -7.50 14.10
C ILE A 258 -10.08 -8.56 13.00
N ALA A 259 -10.97 -8.51 12.00
CA ALA A 259 -10.93 -9.42 10.86
C ALA A 259 -9.59 -9.32 10.14
N LEU A 260 -9.04 -8.12 9.93
CA LEU A 260 -7.74 -7.93 9.28
C LEU A 260 -6.58 -8.50 10.10
N ALA A 261 -6.56 -8.35 11.42
CA ALA A 261 -5.57 -9.00 12.27
C ALA A 261 -5.67 -10.54 12.22
N ALA A 262 -6.90 -11.08 12.22
CA ALA A 262 -7.13 -12.51 12.04
C ALA A 262 -6.67 -12.99 10.64
N GLN A 263 -6.97 -12.24 9.58
CA GLN A 263 -6.48 -12.52 8.22
C GLN A 263 -4.96 -12.55 8.16
N GLY A 264 -4.28 -11.58 8.78
CA GLY A 264 -2.82 -11.56 8.86
C GLY A 264 -2.28 -12.80 9.56
N THR A 265 -2.96 -13.24 10.61
CA THR A 265 -2.63 -14.47 11.33
C THR A 265 -2.75 -15.72 10.45
N PHE A 266 -3.88 -15.89 9.75
CA PHE A 266 -4.06 -17.01 8.82
C PHE A 266 -3.05 -17.00 7.67
N ARG A 267 -2.75 -15.82 7.10
CA ARG A 267 -1.69 -15.65 6.09
C ARG A 267 -0.32 -16.03 6.63
N GLY A 268 -0.02 -15.70 7.89
CA GLY A 268 1.20 -16.13 8.59
C GLY A 268 1.28 -17.65 8.77
N PHE A 269 0.13 -18.32 8.95
CA PHE A 269 0.01 -19.78 8.92
C PHE A 269 0.05 -20.39 7.51
N LYS A 270 0.19 -19.57 6.46
CA LYS A 270 0.08 -19.96 5.05
C LYS A 270 -1.30 -20.50 4.66
N ASP A 271 -2.33 -20.17 5.43
CA ASP A 271 -3.74 -20.48 5.14
C ASP A 271 -4.41 -19.26 4.50
N THR A 272 -4.49 -19.26 3.17
CA THR A 272 -5.16 -18.18 2.42
C THR A 272 -6.61 -18.51 2.08
N LYS A 273 -7.05 -19.76 2.27
CA LYS A 273 -8.38 -20.23 1.91
C LYS A 273 -9.42 -19.81 2.96
N THR A 274 -9.08 -19.96 4.24
CA THR A 274 -9.99 -19.60 5.33
C THR A 274 -10.41 -18.12 5.28
N PRO A 275 -9.47 -17.14 5.13
CA PRO A 275 -9.82 -15.75 4.85
C PRO A 275 -10.74 -15.54 3.65
N LEU A 276 -10.44 -16.19 2.53
CA LEU A 276 -11.21 -16.03 1.29
C LEU A 276 -12.66 -16.49 1.46
N TYR A 277 -12.90 -17.64 2.10
CA TYR A 277 -14.26 -18.13 2.34
C TYR A 277 -15.04 -17.24 3.31
N ALA A 278 -14.39 -16.74 4.37
CA ALA A 278 -15.04 -15.82 5.30
C ALA A 278 -15.47 -14.52 4.61
N ILE A 279 -14.57 -13.91 3.82
CA ILE A 279 -14.85 -12.70 3.04
C ILE A 279 -15.97 -12.95 2.02
N GLY A 280 -15.89 -14.06 1.28
CA GLY A 280 -16.93 -14.43 0.30
C GLY A 280 -18.30 -14.60 0.93
N ALA A 281 -18.38 -15.25 2.11
CA ALA A 281 -19.63 -15.39 2.86
C ALA A 281 -20.17 -14.04 3.36
N GLY A 282 -19.28 -13.17 3.85
CA GLY A 282 -19.63 -11.81 4.26
C GLY A 282 -20.16 -10.96 3.11
N ASN A 283 -19.45 -10.93 1.98
CA ASN A 283 -19.87 -10.18 0.80
C ASN A 283 -21.20 -10.70 0.23
N LEU A 284 -21.42 -12.01 0.25
CA LEU A 284 -22.69 -12.60 -0.16
C LEU A 284 -23.82 -12.19 0.80
N LEU A 285 -23.57 -12.21 2.11
CA LEU A 285 -24.54 -11.72 3.09
C LEU A 285 -24.86 -10.24 2.86
N ASN A 286 -23.85 -9.40 2.62
CA ASN A 286 -24.03 -7.98 2.34
C ASN A 286 -24.93 -7.77 1.12
N ALA A 287 -24.60 -8.42 -0.02
CA ALA A 287 -25.38 -8.31 -1.25
C ALA A 287 -26.84 -8.79 -1.10
N ILE A 288 -27.12 -9.71 -0.16
CA ILE A 288 -28.49 -10.14 0.17
C ILE A 288 -29.18 -9.14 1.10
N LEU A 289 -28.48 -8.64 2.12
CA LEU A 289 -29.04 -7.72 3.11
C LEU A 289 -29.30 -6.33 2.54
N ASP A 290 -28.50 -5.86 1.59
CA ASP A 290 -28.66 -4.53 0.98
C ASP A 290 -30.08 -4.30 0.44
N PRO A 291 -30.61 -5.08 -0.53
CA PRO A 291 -31.95 -4.82 -1.06
C PRO A 291 -33.05 -5.02 -0.02
N ILE A 292 -32.84 -5.89 0.98
CA ILE A 292 -33.80 -6.12 2.06
C ILE A 292 -33.87 -4.89 2.97
N LEU A 293 -32.73 -4.41 3.48
CA LEU A 293 -32.69 -3.30 4.42
C LEU A 293 -32.96 -1.95 3.73
N ILE A 294 -32.44 -1.74 2.51
CA ILE A 294 -32.62 -0.49 1.76
C ILE A 294 -34.07 -0.35 1.32
N PHE A 295 -34.62 -1.34 0.58
CA PHE A 295 -35.92 -1.20 -0.09
C PHE A 295 -37.08 -1.84 0.68
N THR A 296 -36.90 -3.03 1.27
CA THR A 296 -38.02 -3.75 1.91
C THR A 296 -38.37 -3.16 3.27
N PHE A 297 -37.36 -2.85 4.09
CA PHE A 297 -37.55 -2.17 5.38
C PHE A 297 -37.51 -0.64 5.28
N GLY A 298 -37.12 -0.08 4.13
CA GLY A 298 -37.13 1.36 3.89
C GLY A 298 -36.09 2.13 4.71
N PHE A 299 -34.99 1.49 5.13
CA PHE A 299 -33.93 2.18 5.86
C PHE A 299 -33.00 3.03 4.95
N GLY A 300 -33.20 2.97 3.62
CA GLY A 300 -32.39 3.72 2.66
C GLY A 300 -30.89 3.44 2.85
N ILE A 301 -30.06 4.50 2.77
CA ILE A 301 -28.61 4.38 2.96
C ILE A 301 -28.21 3.89 4.36
N GLY A 302 -29.05 4.10 5.39
CA GLY A 302 -28.81 3.53 6.72
C GLY A 302 -28.86 1.99 6.68
N GLY A 303 -29.74 1.44 5.84
CA GLY A 303 -29.82 0.01 5.58
C GLY A 303 -28.54 -0.56 4.95
N ALA A 304 -27.97 0.13 3.96
CA ALA A 304 -26.70 -0.25 3.33
C ALA A 304 -25.53 -0.26 4.34
N ALA A 305 -25.46 0.76 5.21
CA ALA A 305 -24.45 0.80 6.27
C ALA A 305 -24.63 -0.38 7.24
N ILE A 306 -25.85 -0.67 7.69
CA ILE A 306 -26.14 -1.79 8.61
C ILE A 306 -25.81 -3.13 7.94
N ALA A 307 -26.14 -3.33 6.67
CA ALA A 307 -25.82 -4.54 5.92
C ALA A 307 -24.31 -4.78 5.85
N THR A 308 -23.54 -3.72 5.55
CA THR A 308 -22.07 -3.78 5.53
C THR A 308 -21.52 -4.14 6.91
N VAL A 309 -21.93 -3.41 7.96
CA VAL A 309 -21.49 -3.65 9.34
C VAL A 309 -21.80 -5.08 9.79
N THR A 310 -23.02 -5.56 9.52
CA THR A 310 -23.44 -6.93 9.85
C THR A 310 -22.54 -7.97 9.17
N SER A 311 -22.18 -7.72 7.92
CA SER A 311 -21.32 -8.61 7.15
C SER A 311 -19.87 -8.62 7.66
N GLU A 312 -19.35 -7.48 8.10
CA GLU A 312 -18.04 -7.39 8.75
C GLU A 312 -18.00 -8.14 10.09
N TYR A 313 -19.08 -8.07 10.88
CA TYR A 313 -19.22 -8.88 12.09
C TYR A 313 -19.25 -10.38 11.79
N LEU A 314 -19.93 -10.81 10.72
CA LEU A 314 -19.91 -12.21 10.28
C LEU A 314 -18.49 -12.65 9.91
N ILE A 315 -17.77 -11.84 9.11
CA ILE A 315 -16.39 -12.14 8.70
C ILE A 315 -15.50 -12.27 9.94
N ALA A 316 -15.55 -11.30 10.86
CA ALA A 316 -14.77 -11.32 12.10
C ALA A 316 -15.12 -12.56 12.95
N PHE A 317 -16.41 -12.89 13.07
CA PHE A 317 -16.87 -14.04 13.82
C PHE A 317 -16.33 -15.36 13.24
N VAL A 318 -16.48 -15.60 11.94
CA VAL A 318 -16.00 -16.82 11.27
C VAL A 318 -14.48 -16.95 11.45
N LEU A 319 -13.74 -15.86 11.25
CA LEU A 319 -12.28 -15.88 11.41
C LEU A 319 -11.85 -16.16 12.85
N LEU A 320 -12.46 -15.52 13.84
CA LEU A 320 -12.16 -15.76 15.24
C LEU A 320 -12.56 -17.16 15.69
N TRP A 321 -13.66 -17.70 15.17
CA TRP A 321 -14.11 -19.05 15.43
C TRP A 321 -13.08 -20.08 14.95
N GLU A 322 -12.67 -19.98 13.69
CA GLU A 322 -11.63 -20.83 13.11
C GLU A 322 -10.29 -20.66 13.83
N LEU A 323 -9.96 -19.44 14.25
CA LEU A 323 -8.71 -19.14 14.93
C LEU A 323 -8.68 -19.69 16.36
N ASN A 324 -9.80 -19.63 17.09
CA ASN A 324 -9.96 -20.22 18.41
C ASN A 324 -9.76 -21.76 18.40
N GLY A 325 -10.02 -22.42 17.28
CA GLY A 325 -9.71 -23.83 17.08
C GLY A 325 -8.21 -24.13 16.97
N LYS A 326 -7.40 -23.16 16.53
CA LYS A 326 -5.96 -23.34 16.24
C LYS A 326 -5.06 -22.78 17.34
N VAL A 327 -5.44 -21.65 17.96
CA VAL A 327 -4.60 -20.91 18.90
C VAL A 327 -5.39 -20.33 20.07
N SER A 328 -4.72 -20.13 21.21
CA SER A 328 -5.30 -19.38 22.32
C SER A 328 -5.36 -17.88 21.98
N LEU A 329 -6.57 -17.31 21.96
CA LEU A 329 -6.78 -15.92 21.53
C LEU A 329 -6.39 -14.88 22.60
N ILE A 330 -6.58 -15.20 23.88
CA ILE A 330 -6.43 -14.23 24.99
C ILE A 330 -5.16 -14.55 25.78
N SER A 331 -4.31 -13.53 25.97
CA SER A 331 -3.14 -13.57 26.85
C SER A 331 -3.12 -12.36 27.79
N PRO A 332 -2.73 -12.52 29.07
CA PRO A 332 -2.58 -11.40 29.99
C PRO A 332 -1.38 -10.49 29.71
N ASN A 333 -0.41 -10.92 28.88
CA ASN A 333 0.88 -10.24 28.75
C ASN A 333 1.07 -9.62 27.36
N ILE A 334 0.59 -8.38 27.19
CA ILE A 334 0.79 -7.58 25.98
C ILE A 334 2.20 -6.95 26.04
N ASP A 335 3.09 -7.35 25.13
CA ASP A 335 4.46 -6.81 25.06
C ASP A 335 4.49 -5.46 24.31
N GLY A 336 4.57 -4.36 25.06
CA GLY A 336 4.65 -3.01 24.51
C GLY A 336 5.88 -2.74 23.62
N ARG A 337 6.99 -3.48 23.79
CA ARG A 337 8.15 -3.34 22.87
C ARG A 337 7.84 -3.87 21.49
N ARG A 338 7.05 -4.95 21.41
CA ARG A 338 6.59 -5.45 20.12
C ARG A 338 5.71 -4.41 19.46
N VAL A 339 4.75 -3.79 20.17
CA VAL A 339 3.88 -2.74 19.61
C VAL A 339 4.67 -1.58 18.99
N VAL A 340 5.77 -1.16 19.63
CA VAL A 340 6.66 -0.13 19.04
C VAL A 340 7.41 -0.66 17.81
N SER A 341 7.86 -1.92 17.84
CA SER A 341 8.40 -2.59 16.65
C SER A 341 7.36 -2.66 15.52
N TYR A 342 6.09 -2.94 15.85
CA TYR A 342 4.98 -2.99 14.89
C TYR A 342 4.83 -1.66 14.15
N LEU A 343 4.88 -0.54 14.87
CA LEU A 343 4.76 0.80 14.29
C LEU A 343 5.99 1.20 13.46
N ASN A 344 7.20 0.78 13.86
CA ASN A 344 8.43 1.14 13.16
C ASN A 344 8.67 0.33 11.87
N SER A 345 8.31 -0.95 11.85
CA SER A 345 8.61 -1.86 10.72
C SER A 345 7.81 -1.57 9.44
N GLY A 346 6.69 -0.81 9.53
CA GLY A 346 5.81 -0.47 8.40
C GLY A 346 5.93 0.95 7.87
N GLY A 347 6.80 1.80 8.44
CA GLY A 347 6.80 3.25 8.22
C GLY A 347 6.87 3.72 6.76
N LEU A 348 7.69 3.06 5.93
CA LEU A 348 7.80 3.40 4.50
C LEU A 348 6.52 3.07 3.72
N LEU A 349 5.88 1.94 4.01
CA LEU A 349 4.61 1.53 3.38
C LEU A 349 3.45 2.41 3.85
N ILE A 350 3.48 2.88 5.10
CA ILE A 350 2.54 3.86 5.64
C ILE A 350 2.63 5.16 4.83
N GLY A 351 3.82 5.70 4.60
CA GLY A 351 4.02 6.91 3.81
C GLY A 351 3.46 6.80 2.39
N ARG A 352 3.69 5.66 1.72
CA ARG A 352 3.09 5.35 0.41
C ARG A 352 1.56 5.35 0.48
N THR A 353 1.00 4.66 1.47
CA THR A 353 -0.46 4.48 1.62
C THR A 353 -1.14 5.81 1.91
N ILE A 354 -0.57 6.63 2.80
CA ILE A 354 -1.04 7.99 3.09
C ILE A 354 -1.08 8.83 1.82
N ALA A 355 -0.01 8.80 1.02
CA ALA A 355 0.05 9.60 -0.20
C ALA A 355 -1.10 9.25 -1.17
N VAL A 356 -1.36 7.96 -1.40
CA VAL A 356 -2.46 7.50 -2.24
C VAL A 356 -3.82 7.91 -1.66
N LEU A 357 -4.05 7.62 -0.37
CA LEU A 357 -5.35 7.87 0.27
C LEU A 357 -5.67 9.37 0.36
N LEU A 358 -4.68 10.22 0.64
CA LEU A 358 -4.88 11.66 0.68
C LEU A 358 -5.20 12.23 -0.70
N THR A 359 -4.48 11.83 -1.75
CA THR A 359 -4.77 12.29 -3.11
C THR A 359 -6.17 11.86 -3.56
N MET A 360 -6.56 10.60 -3.29
CA MET A 360 -7.91 10.12 -3.61
C MET A 360 -8.99 10.83 -2.80
N THR A 361 -8.79 11.00 -1.48
CA THR A 361 -9.78 11.66 -0.62
C THR A 361 -9.91 13.14 -0.96
N LEU A 362 -8.81 13.79 -1.34
CA LEU A 362 -8.83 15.15 -1.83
C LEU A 362 -9.63 15.28 -3.13
N ALA A 363 -9.48 14.33 -4.06
CA ALA A 363 -10.29 14.29 -5.28
C ALA A 363 -11.79 14.19 -4.95
N THR A 364 -12.17 13.27 -4.06
CA THR A 364 -13.55 13.14 -3.55
C THR A 364 -14.02 14.43 -2.88
N SER A 365 -13.18 15.07 -2.06
CA SER A 365 -13.51 16.34 -1.41
C SER A 365 -13.77 17.47 -2.41
N MET A 366 -12.98 17.55 -3.48
CA MET A 366 -13.21 18.55 -4.54
C MET A 366 -14.48 18.24 -5.32
N ALA A 367 -14.74 16.97 -5.66
CA ALA A 367 -15.97 16.56 -6.34
C ALA A 367 -17.22 16.83 -5.48
N ALA A 368 -17.14 16.62 -4.16
CA ALA A 368 -18.24 16.90 -3.23
C ALA A 368 -18.60 18.40 -3.20
N ARG A 369 -17.64 19.30 -3.38
CA ARG A 369 -17.88 20.75 -3.35
C ARG A 369 -18.67 21.26 -4.56
N GLU A 370 -18.67 20.52 -5.67
CA GLU A 370 -19.48 20.84 -6.87
C GLU A 370 -20.98 20.57 -6.65
N GLY A 371 -21.33 19.80 -5.61
CA GLY A 371 -22.70 19.48 -5.24
C GLY A 371 -23.06 18.00 -5.39
N PRO A 372 -24.30 17.62 -5.03
CA PRO A 372 -24.69 16.22 -4.95
C PRO A 372 -24.70 15.50 -6.30
N ILE A 373 -25.26 16.11 -7.35
CA ILE A 373 -25.36 15.47 -8.67
C ILE A 373 -23.96 15.22 -9.29
N PRO A 374 -23.03 16.21 -9.34
CA PRO A 374 -21.67 15.96 -9.82
C PRO A 374 -20.93 14.90 -8.99
N MET A 375 -21.08 14.92 -7.67
CA MET A 375 -20.43 13.96 -6.78
C MET A 375 -20.99 12.54 -6.95
N ALA A 376 -22.29 12.38 -7.20
CA ALA A 376 -22.90 11.09 -7.50
C ALA A 376 -22.33 10.49 -8.80
N GLY A 377 -22.22 11.31 -9.86
CA GLY A 377 -21.59 10.89 -11.11
C GLY A 377 -20.10 10.55 -10.93
N HIS A 378 -19.37 11.34 -10.13
CA HIS A 378 -18.00 11.03 -9.73
C HIS A 378 -17.88 9.68 -9.02
N GLN A 379 -18.81 9.37 -8.10
CA GLN A 379 -18.81 8.11 -7.36
C GLN A 379 -18.99 6.91 -8.29
N ILE A 380 -19.88 6.97 -9.28
CA ILE A 380 -20.04 5.91 -10.30
C ILE A 380 -18.72 5.71 -11.05
N CYS A 381 -18.12 6.80 -11.54
CA CYS A 381 -16.85 6.75 -12.27
C CYS A 381 -15.74 6.11 -11.42
N MET A 382 -15.59 6.54 -10.17
CA MET A 382 -14.57 6.02 -9.26
C MET A 382 -14.80 4.55 -8.93
N GLN A 383 -16.04 4.12 -8.74
CA GLN A 383 -16.38 2.75 -8.39
C GLN A 383 -16.05 1.79 -9.54
N VAL A 384 -16.47 2.12 -10.76
CA VAL A 384 -16.15 1.33 -11.97
C VAL A 384 -14.64 1.32 -12.21
N TRP A 385 -14.01 2.49 -12.11
CA TRP A 385 -12.57 2.62 -12.30
C TRP A 385 -11.78 1.79 -11.29
N LEU A 386 -12.12 1.81 -9.99
CA LEU A 386 -11.47 1.00 -8.95
C LEU A 386 -11.71 -0.50 -9.16
N ALA A 387 -12.92 -0.92 -9.48
CA ALA A 387 -13.25 -2.33 -9.67
C ALA A 387 -12.43 -2.96 -10.80
N VAL A 388 -12.31 -2.25 -11.93
CA VAL A 388 -11.49 -2.69 -13.06
C VAL A 388 -9.99 -2.59 -12.75
N SER A 389 -9.57 -1.60 -11.96
CA SER A 389 -8.17 -1.46 -11.52
C SER A 389 -7.67 -2.67 -10.75
N LEU A 390 -8.52 -3.29 -9.92
CA LEU A 390 -8.14 -4.44 -9.09
C LEU A 390 -7.84 -5.70 -9.90
N LEU A 391 -8.33 -5.81 -11.14
CA LEU A 391 -7.92 -6.87 -12.07
C LEU A 391 -6.42 -6.75 -12.42
N ASN A 392 -5.90 -5.52 -12.50
CA ASN A 392 -4.48 -5.28 -12.76
C ASN A 392 -3.59 -5.62 -11.56
N ASP A 393 -4.16 -5.64 -10.34
CA ASP A 393 -3.44 -6.02 -9.12
C ASP A 393 -3.06 -7.51 -9.16
N ALA A 394 -3.91 -8.37 -9.71
CA ALA A 394 -3.58 -9.78 -9.92
C ALA A 394 -2.38 -9.99 -10.86
N LEU A 395 -2.30 -9.18 -11.93
CA LEU A 395 -1.14 -9.20 -12.82
C LEU A 395 0.13 -8.69 -12.11
N ALA A 396 0.00 -7.65 -11.28
CA ALA A 396 1.10 -7.14 -10.47
C ALA A 396 1.63 -8.19 -9.48
N LEU A 397 0.74 -8.94 -8.82
CA LEU A 397 1.10 -10.03 -7.91
C LEU A 397 1.84 -11.18 -8.62
N ALA A 398 1.40 -11.55 -9.83
CA ALA A 398 2.08 -12.56 -10.64
C ALA A 398 3.50 -12.09 -11.01
N GLY A 399 3.63 -10.85 -11.49
CA GLY A 399 4.93 -10.25 -11.81
C GLY A 399 5.85 -10.16 -10.59
N GLN A 400 5.30 -9.78 -9.42
CA GLN A 400 6.02 -9.73 -8.16
C GLN A 400 6.60 -11.09 -7.78
N ALA A 401 5.78 -12.16 -7.85
CA ALA A 401 6.19 -13.50 -7.45
C ALA A 401 7.30 -14.07 -8.34
N LEU A 402 7.14 -13.99 -9.67
CA LEU A 402 8.12 -14.50 -10.62
C LEU A 402 9.42 -13.68 -10.57
N LEU A 403 9.32 -12.35 -10.48
CA LEU A 403 10.51 -11.50 -10.34
C LEU A 403 11.26 -11.79 -9.04
N ALA A 404 10.57 -11.92 -7.91
CA ALA A 404 11.20 -12.25 -6.63
C ALA A 404 11.92 -13.61 -6.69
N SER A 405 11.30 -14.61 -7.33
CA SER A 405 11.89 -15.94 -7.53
C SER A 405 13.19 -15.84 -8.35
N GLY A 406 13.12 -15.29 -9.56
CA GLY A 406 14.28 -15.17 -10.45
C GLY A 406 15.41 -14.32 -9.85
N PHE A 407 15.05 -13.23 -9.16
CA PHE A 407 16.02 -12.38 -8.46
C PHE A 407 16.72 -13.11 -7.31
N SER A 408 15.98 -13.88 -6.49
CA SER A 408 16.55 -14.63 -5.35
C SER A 408 17.44 -15.79 -5.78
N GLN A 409 17.16 -16.41 -6.92
CA GLN A 409 17.95 -17.50 -7.50
C GLN A 409 19.19 -17.00 -8.27
N GLY A 410 19.33 -15.68 -8.45
CA GLY A 410 20.40 -15.08 -9.26
C GLY A 410 20.21 -15.27 -10.78
N ASN A 411 19.03 -15.74 -11.22
CA ASN A 411 18.68 -15.83 -12.63
C ASN A 411 18.20 -14.47 -13.16
N TYR A 412 19.15 -13.55 -13.32
CA TYR A 412 18.84 -12.18 -13.74
C TYR A 412 18.36 -12.09 -15.21
N GLU A 413 18.68 -13.08 -16.05
CA GLU A 413 18.15 -13.22 -17.42
C GLU A 413 16.64 -13.44 -17.41
N GLU A 414 16.17 -14.43 -16.66
CA GLU A 414 14.74 -14.71 -16.51
C GLU A 414 14.01 -13.54 -15.85
N ALA A 415 14.59 -12.95 -14.81
CA ALA A 415 14.04 -11.77 -14.16
C ALA A 415 13.88 -10.57 -15.11
N ARG A 416 14.79 -10.37 -16.08
CA ARG A 416 14.61 -9.38 -17.18
C ARG A 416 13.38 -9.68 -17.98
N GLN A 417 13.27 -10.92 -18.42
CA GLN A 417 12.20 -11.36 -19.31
C GLN A 417 10.85 -11.17 -18.61
N VAL A 418 10.73 -11.57 -17.34
CA VAL A 418 9.54 -11.31 -16.51
C VAL A 418 9.15 -9.83 -16.51
N ILE A 419 10.09 -8.91 -16.28
CA ILE A 419 9.80 -7.45 -16.28
C ILE A 419 9.23 -7.00 -17.63
N TYR A 420 9.89 -7.35 -18.74
CA TYR A 420 9.43 -6.94 -20.06
C TYR A 420 8.06 -7.54 -20.39
N ARG A 421 7.86 -8.83 -20.08
CA ARG A 421 6.61 -9.54 -20.36
C ARG A 421 5.44 -9.02 -19.55
N VAL A 422 5.62 -8.81 -18.25
CA VAL A 422 4.51 -8.32 -17.41
C VAL A 422 4.13 -6.88 -17.76
N LEU A 423 5.09 -6.04 -18.18
CA LEU A 423 4.79 -4.70 -18.70
C LEU A 423 4.06 -4.75 -20.05
N GLN A 424 4.47 -5.64 -20.97
CA GLN A 424 3.76 -5.84 -22.25
C GLN A 424 2.33 -6.34 -22.03
N ILE A 425 2.15 -7.37 -21.19
CA ILE A 425 0.82 -7.88 -20.82
C ILE A 425 0.00 -6.78 -20.15
N GLY A 426 0.62 -5.99 -19.26
CA GLY A 426 -0.05 -4.86 -18.61
C GLY A 426 -0.57 -3.81 -19.59
N VAL A 427 0.21 -3.45 -20.62
CA VAL A 427 -0.24 -2.54 -21.70
C VAL A 427 -1.42 -3.15 -22.45
N VAL A 428 -1.32 -4.42 -22.87
CA VAL A 428 -2.38 -5.10 -23.61
C VAL A 428 -3.66 -5.19 -22.78
N THR A 429 -3.56 -5.59 -21.51
CA THR A 429 -4.69 -5.66 -20.58
C THR A 429 -5.30 -4.29 -20.35
N GLY A 430 -4.49 -3.24 -20.11
CA GLY A 430 -4.99 -1.89 -19.92
C GLY A 430 -5.69 -1.31 -21.15
N ILE A 431 -5.19 -1.57 -22.36
CA ILE A 431 -5.87 -1.20 -23.61
C ILE A 431 -7.17 -1.98 -23.78
N ALA A 432 -7.15 -3.30 -23.55
CA ALA A 432 -8.35 -4.14 -23.64
C ALA A 432 -9.44 -3.67 -22.67
N LEU A 433 -9.09 -3.41 -21.41
CA LEU A 433 -10.00 -2.86 -20.40
C LEU A 433 -10.53 -1.47 -20.80
N GLY A 434 -9.67 -0.61 -21.35
CA GLY A 434 -10.07 0.69 -21.87
C GLY A 434 -11.08 0.58 -23.03
N VAL A 435 -10.89 -0.36 -23.96
CA VAL A 435 -11.83 -0.60 -25.07
C VAL A 435 -13.15 -1.17 -24.56
N ILE A 436 -13.12 -2.18 -23.69
CA ILE A 436 -14.32 -2.79 -23.10
C ILE A 436 -15.15 -1.73 -22.38
N LEU A 437 -14.51 -0.89 -21.57
CA LEU A 437 -15.21 0.20 -20.89
C LEU A 437 -15.71 1.24 -21.88
N SER A 438 -14.91 1.67 -22.86
CA SER A 438 -15.35 2.67 -23.84
C SER A 438 -16.63 2.24 -24.60
N LEU A 439 -16.75 0.95 -24.92
CA LEU A 439 -17.91 0.40 -25.61
C LEU A 439 -19.09 0.12 -24.66
N GLY A 440 -18.82 -0.28 -23.41
CA GLY A 440 -19.84 -0.74 -22.47
C GLY A 440 -20.28 0.29 -21.43
N PHE A 441 -19.57 1.41 -21.24
CA PHE A 441 -19.73 2.28 -20.07
C PHE A 441 -21.13 2.91 -19.97
N GLY A 442 -21.78 3.20 -21.10
CA GLY A 442 -23.16 3.67 -21.10
C GLY A 442 -24.13 2.65 -20.49
N ALA A 443 -23.99 1.38 -20.86
CA ALA A 443 -24.79 0.29 -20.28
C ALA A 443 -24.41 0.05 -18.81
N PHE A 444 -23.11 0.02 -18.49
CA PHE A 444 -22.65 -0.18 -17.11
C PHE A 444 -23.12 0.93 -16.16
N SER A 445 -22.99 2.20 -16.53
CA SER A 445 -23.40 3.33 -15.70
C SER A 445 -24.91 3.32 -15.39
N SER A 446 -25.74 2.89 -16.35
CA SER A 446 -27.19 2.76 -16.15
C SER A 446 -27.60 1.73 -15.10
N LEU A 447 -26.70 0.80 -14.72
CA LEU A 447 -26.95 -0.13 -13.62
C LEU A 447 -26.93 0.58 -12.26
N PHE A 448 -26.21 1.71 -12.15
CA PHE A 448 -26.00 2.41 -10.88
C PHE A 448 -27.06 3.46 -10.59
N SER A 449 -27.70 4.05 -11.59
CA SER A 449 -28.71 5.08 -11.36
C SER A 449 -29.66 5.18 -12.54
N THR A 450 -30.89 5.62 -12.26
CA THR A 450 -31.90 6.01 -13.26
C THR A 450 -31.98 7.52 -13.48
N ASP A 451 -31.23 8.32 -12.72
CA ASP A 451 -31.22 9.78 -12.82
C ASP A 451 -30.40 10.22 -14.04
N SER A 452 -31.06 10.89 -14.99
CA SER A 452 -30.44 11.34 -16.23
C SER A 452 -29.32 12.35 -16.01
N GLU A 453 -29.43 13.23 -15.00
CA GLU A 453 -28.40 14.25 -14.73
C GLU A 453 -27.14 13.59 -14.16
N VAL A 454 -27.30 12.61 -13.25
CA VAL A 454 -26.18 11.83 -12.71
C VAL A 454 -25.49 11.02 -13.81
N LEU A 455 -26.27 10.39 -14.69
CA LEU A 455 -25.74 9.60 -15.80
C LEU A 455 -25.00 10.48 -16.82
N GLU A 456 -25.50 11.69 -17.12
CA GLU A 456 -24.80 12.64 -18.00
C GLU A 456 -23.43 13.01 -17.44
N ILE A 457 -23.34 13.29 -16.13
CA ILE A 457 -22.06 13.52 -15.46
C ILE A 457 -21.18 12.27 -15.55
N ALA A 458 -21.69 11.09 -15.24
CA ALA A 458 -20.92 9.85 -15.31
C ALA A 458 -20.33 9.65 -16.72
N TRP A 459 -21.14 9.84 -17.76
CA TRP A 459 -20.75 9.69 -19.16
C TRP A 459 -19.64 10.67 -19.56
N SER A 460 -19.68 11.91 -19.06
CA SER A 460 -18.60 12.88 -19.27
C SER A 460 -17.24 12.40 -18.70
N GLY A 461 -17.27 11.51 -17.70
CA GLY A 461 -16.10 10.88 -17.09
C GLY A 461 -15.50 9.71 -17.86
N ILE A 462 -16.06 9.31 -19.00
CA ILE A 462 -15.59 8.13 -19.77
C ILE A 462 -14.11 8.24 -20.17
N LEU A 463 -13.64 9.45 -20.51
CA LEU A 463 -12.24 9.66 -20.87
C LEU A 463 -11.30 9.37 -19.70
N PHE A 464 -11.72 9.69 -18.47
CA PHE A 464 -11.00 9.33 -17.26
C PHE A 464 -11.10 7.84 -16.98
N VAL A 465 -12.31 7.28 -16.95
CA VAL A 465 -12.53 5.89 -16.56
C VAL A 465 -11.87 4.92 -17.53
N ALA A 466 -12.12 5.06 -18.83
CA ALA A 466 -11.61 4.17 -19.87
C ALA A 466 -10.23 4.59 -20.38
N GLY A 467 -10.03 5.88 -20.64
CA GLY A 467 -8.77 6.40 -21.20
C GLY A 467 -7.59 6.29 -20.24
N SER A 468 -7.82 6.22 -18.92
CA SER A 468 -6.74 6.01 -17.95
C SER A 468 -6.30 4.56 -17.77
N GLN A 469 -7.06 3.56 -18.26
CA GLN A 469 -6.78 2.15 -17.99
C GLN A 469 -5.39 1.66 -18.42
N PRO A 470 -4.83 2.09 -19.57
CA PRO A 470 -3.46 1.72 -19.93
C PRO A 470 -2.43 2.24 -18.91
N MET A 471 -2.55 3.50 -18.48
CA MET A 471 -1.65 4.07 -17.46
C MET A 471 -1.84 3.38 -16.12
N ASN A 472 -3.08 3.08 -15.77
CA ASN A 472 -3.44 2.41 -14.55
C ASN A 472 -2.84 0.99 -14.48
N ALA A 473 -3.01 0.18 -15.53
CA ALA A 473 -2.46 -1.17 -15.58
C ALA A 473 -0.94 -1.19 -15.42
N ILE A 474 -0.24 -0.28 -16.12
CA ILE A 474 1.22 -0.15 -16.00
C ILE A 474 1.63 0.30 -14.59
N ALA A 475 0.91 1.25 -13.98
CA ALA A 475 1.20 1.73 -12.63
C ALA A 475 1.08 0.62 -11.57
N PHE A 476 0.07 -0.24 -11.68
CA PHE A 476 -0.10 -1.41 -10.80
C PHE A 476 1.02 -2.44 -11.02
N VAL A 477 1.33 -2.77 -12.27
CA VAL A 477 2.42 -3.69 -12.60
C VAL A 477 3.74 -3.20 -12.03
N LEU A 478 4.08 -1.91 -12.20
CA LEU A 478 5.29 -1.32 -11.64
C LEU A 478 5.37 -1.43 -10.12
N ASP A 479 4.25 -1.30 -9.42
CA ASP A 479 4.22 -1.51 -7.97
C ASP A 479 4.57 -2.95 -7.58
N GLY A 480 4.01 -3.94 -8.30
CA GLY A 480 4.39 -5.34 -8.13
C GLY A 480 5.88 -5.59 -8.39
N LEU A 481 6.43 -4.92 -9.40
CA LEU A 481 7.86 -5.01 -9.72
C LEU A 481 8.75 -4.44 -8.60
N TYR A 482 8.41 -3.28 -8.01
CA TYR A 482 9.16 -2.75 -6.86
C TYR A 482 9.17 -3.72 -5.70
N TYR A 483 8.03 -4.37 -5.45
CA TYR A 483 7.88 -5.28 -4.32
C TYR A 483 8.64 -6.58 -4.58
N GLY A 484 8.70 -7.04 -5.83
CA GLY A 484 9.44 -8.24 -6.23
C GLY A 484 10.94 -8.16 -5.91
N VAL A 485 11.54 -6.97 -6.05
CA VAL A 485 12.96 -6.72 -5.70
C VAL A 485 13.15 -5.97 -4.38
N SER A 486 12.09 -5.82 -3.58
CA SER A 486 12.10 -5.14 -2.28
C SER A 486 12.58 -3.67 -2.30
N ASP A 487 12.31 -2.93 -3.39
CA ASP A 487 12.64 -1.50 -3.53
C ASP A 487 11.61 -0.59 -2.83
N PHE A 488 11.28 -0.90 -1.57
CA PHE A 488 10.22 -0.24 -0.80
C PHE A 488 10.50 1.24 -0.53
N GLY A 489 11.77 1.60 -0.36
CA GLY A 489 12.18 2.99 -0.17
C GLY A 489 11.80 3.86 -1.37
N TYR A 490 12.16 3.42 -2.59
CA TYR A 490 11.79 4.15 -3.79
C TYR A 490 10.27 4.20 -3.98
N ALA A 491 9.57 3.09 -3.78
CA ALA A 491 8.12 3.04 -3.87
C ALA A 491 7.42 4.04 -2.92
N ALA A 492 7.96 4.24 -1.72
CA ALA A 492 7.44 5.21 -0.75
C ALA A 492 7.72 6.67 -1.17
N TYR A 493 8.98 7.01 -1.41
CA TYR A 493 9.35 8.40 -1.73
C TYR A 493 8.76 8.89 -3.06
N SER A 494 8.75 8.03 -4.08
CA SER A 494 8.13 8.35 -5.36
C SER A 494 6.62 8.58 -5.21
N MET A 495 5.91 7.73 -4.46
CA MET A 495 4.47 7.89 -4.26
C MET A 495 4.13 9.17 -3.50
N VAL A 496 4.91 9.54 -2.48
CA VAL A 496 4.71 10.80 -1.76
C VAL A 496 4.88 11.99 -2.70
N LEU A 497 5.95 12.01 -3.51
CA LEU A 497 6.18 13.08 -4.48
C LEU A 497 5.06 13.17 -5.52
N VAL A 498 4.68 12.03 -6.10
CA VAL A 498 3.61 11.94 -7.10
C VAL A 498 2.26 12.38 -6.51
N GLY A 499 1.94 11.93 -5.29
CA GLY A 499 0.74 12.33 -4.57
C GLY A 499 0.71 13.83 -4.30
N LEU A 500 1.82 14.43 -3.84
CA LEU A 500 1.91 15.88 -3.60
C LEU A 500 1.70 16.70 -4.88
N ILE A 501 2.38 16.33 -5.97
CA ILE A 501 2.25 17.03 -7.26
C ILE A 501 0.81 16.94 -7.78
N SER A 502 0.21 15.74 -7.72
CA SER A 502 -1.15 15.51 -8.21
C SER A 502 -2.19 16.22 -7.35
N SER A 503 -2.03 16.19 -6.02
CA SER A 503 -2.89 16.91 -5.09
C SER A 503 -2.80 18.43 -5.29
N ALA A 504 -1.60 18.97 -5.49
CA ALA A 504 -1.43 20.39 -5.82
C ALA A 504 -2.09 20.76 -7.15
N PHE A 505 -1.99 19.89 -8.15
CA PHE A 505 -2.68 20.07 -9.43
C PHE A 505 -4.20 20.05 -9.26
N ILE A 506 -4.76 19.08 -8.52
CA ILE A 506 -6.20 18.99 -8.24
C ILE A 506 -6.70 20.27 -7.56
N LEU A 507 -5.98 20.75 -6.54
CA LEU A 507 -6.35 21.99 -5.83
C LEU A 507 -6.34 23.23 -6.72
N ALA A 508 -5.49 23.27 -7.74
CA ALA A 508 -5.43 24.39 -8.68
C ALA A 508 -6.44 24.26 -9.82
N ALA A 509 -6.66 23.04 -10.33
CA ALA A 509 -7.49 22.79 -11.51
C ALA A 509 -8.99 22.66 -11.17
N ALA A 510 -9.35 22.05 -10.04
CA ALA A 510 -10.75 21.82 -9.68
C ALA A 510 -11.56 23.12 -9.54
N PRO A 511 -11.06 24.21 -8.91
CA PRO A 511 -11.82 25.46 -8.82
C PRO A 511 -12.07 26.16 -10.18
N VAL A 512 -11.28 25.83 -11.20
CA VAL A 512 -11.36 26.46 -12.54
C VAL A 512 -12.16 25.61 -13.51
N TYR A 513 -11.96 24.29 -13.47
CA TYR A 513 -12.51 23.34 -14.44
C TYR A 513 -13.54 22.39 -13.84
N GLY A 514 -13.88 22.54 -12.55
CA GLY A 514 -14.80 21.65 -11.83
C GLY A 514 -14.34 20.20 -11.82
N LEU A 515 -15.29 19.28 -12.03
CA LEU A 515 -15.06 17.84 -12.01
C LEU A 515 -14.04 17.32 -13.05
N PRO A 516 -14.02 17.81 -14.31
CA PRO A 516 -12.94 17.53 -15.26
C PRO A 516 -11.53 17.84 -14.71
N GLY A 517 -11.38 18.90 -13.91
CA GLY A 517 -10.12 19.24 -13.23
C GLY A 517 -9.69 18.16 -12.23
N VAL A 518 -10.64 17.61 -11.47
CA VAL A 518 -10.42 16.50 -10.53
C VAL A 518 -9.97 15.25 -11.28
N TRP A 519 -10.69 14.84 -12.32
CA TRP A 519 -10.37 13.65 -13.09
C TRP A 519 -9.04 13.76 -13.84
N THR A 520 -8.72 14.94 -14.38
CA THR A 520 -7.41 15.19 -15.00
C THR A 520 -6.29 15.05 -13.98
N GLY A 521 -6.51 15.50 -12.74
CA GLY A 521 -5.55 15.31 -11.65
C GLY A 521 -5.36 13.85 -11.23
N LEU A 522 -6.43 13.06 -11.19
CA LEU A 522 -6.34 11.61 -10.95
C LEU A 522 -5.66 10.87 -12.11
N PHE A 523 -5.90 11.30 -13.34
CA PHE A 523 -5.20 10.75 -14.50
C PHE A 523 -3.70 11.12 -14.49
N LEU A 524 -3.38 12.36 -14.12
CA LEU A 524 -2.00 12.81 -13.89
C LEU A 524 -1.34 11.99 -12.78
N PHE A 525 -2.05 11.68 -11.70
CA PHE A 525 -1.55 10.81 -10.62
C PHE A 525 -1.10 9.45 -11.14
N MET A 526 -1.91 8.78 -11.97
CA MET A 526 -1.51 7.51 -12.59
C MET A 526 -0.36 7.66 -13.57
N THR A 527 -0.38 8.70 -14.39
CA THR A 527 0.67 8.97 -15.38
C THR A 527 2.02 9.21 -14.69
N LEU A 528 2.05 10.01 -13.63
CA LEU A 528 3.26 10.29 -12.87
C LEU A 528 3.81 9.03 -12.16
N ARG A 529 2.94 8.11 -11.71
CA ARG A 529 3.38 6.80 -11.19
C ARG A 529 4.08 5.98 -12.27
N VAL A 530 3.53 5.94 -13.48
CA VAL A 530 4.16 5.27 -14.64
C VAL A 530 5.52 5.91 -14.94
N VAL A 531 5.57 7.24 -15.03
CA VAL A 531 6.82 7.98 -15.29
C VAL A 531 7.88 7.67 -14.22
N ALA A 532 7.52 7.69 -12.94
CA ALA A 532 8.42 7.33 -11.85
C ALA A 532 8.97 5.91 -12.01
N GLY A 533 8.12 4.93 -12.33
CA GLY A 533 8.59 3.55 -12.48
C GLY A 533 9.43 3.25 -13.70
N ILE A 534 9.05 3.80 -14.86
CA ILE A 534 9.90 3.68 -16.05
C ILE A 534 11.23 4.40 -15.82
N TRP A 535 11.23 5.55 -15.14
CA TRP A 535 12.46 6.25 -14.75
C TRP A 535 13.34 5.39 -13.82
N ARG A 536 12.77 4.75 -12.80
CA ARG A 536 13.50 3.87 -11.88
C ARG A 536 14.13 2.68 -12.62
N LEU A 537 13.36 2.02 -13.49
CA LEU A 537 13.84 0.91 -14.31
C LEU A 537 14.94 1.35 -15.29
N GLY A 538 14.81 2.53 -15.89
CA GLY A 538 15.76 3.07 -16.88
C GLY A 538 17.08 3.53 -16.28
N THR A 539 17.07 4.09 -15.06
CA THR A 539 18.29 4.51 -14.34
C THR A 539 19.12 3.34 -13.83
N LYS A 540 18.54 2.14 -13.73
CA LYS A 540 19.22 0.91 -13.27
C LYS A 540 19.89 1.05 -11.89
N THR A 541 19.39 1.95 -11.05
CA THR A 541 19.97 2.25 -9.74
C THR A 541 19.38 1.36 -8.63
N GLY A 542 20.10 1.14 -7.54
CA GLY A 542 19.61 0.30 -6.44
C GLY A 542 19.58 -1.19 -6.82
N PRO A 543 18.53 -1.96 -6.45
CA PRO A 543 18.48 -3.41 -6.72
C PRO A 543 18.46 -3.72 -8.22
N TRP A 544 18.01 -2.77 -9.05
CA TRP A 544 17.98 -2.87 -10.52
C TRP A 544 19.37 -2.93 -11.17
N LYS A 545 20.42 -2.54 -10.44
CA LYS A 545 21.81 -2.61 -10.94
C LYS A 545 22.28 -4.06 -11.12
N MET A 546 22.04 -4.91 -10.12
CA MET A 546 22.40 -6.35 -10.16
C MET A 546 21.78 -7.07 -11.33
N LEU A 547 20.55 -6.66 -11.63
CA LEU A 547 19.78 -7.07 -12.75
C LEU A 547 20.55 -6.75 -14.06
N TRP A 548 20.94 -5.50 -14.32
CA TRP A 548 21.46 -5.08 -15.64
C TRP A 548 23.00 -5.09 -15.81
N ASP A 549 23.80 -5.21 -14.75
CA ASP A 549 25.28 -5.20 -14.81
C ASP A 549 25.89 -6.38 -15.60
N ARG A 550 25.28 -7.58 -15.56
CA ARG A 550 25.83 -8.77 -16.27
C ARG A 550 25.76 -8.67 -17.80
N VAL A 551 24.82 -7.91 -18.33
CA VAL A 551 24.68 -7.69 -19.78
C VAL A 551 25.84 -6.84 -20.31
N GLU A 552 26.31 -5.87 -19.51
CA GLU A 552 27.44 -5.03 -19.89
C GLU A 552 28.74 -5.83 -19.91
N GLN A 553 28.92 -6.80 -19.00
CA GLN A 553 30.06 -7.71 -19.03
C GLN A 553 30.04 -8.69 -20.22
N GLU A 554 28.88 -9.27 -20.56
CA GLU A 554 28.75 -10.16 -21.74
C GLU A 554 28.88 -9.39 -23.07
N SER A 555 28.34 -8.17 -23.17
CA SER A 555 28.50 -7.33 -24.36
C SER A 555 29.93 -6.80 -24.55
N SER A 556 30.66 -6.60 -23.45
CA SER A 556 32.08 -6.18 -23.48
C SER A 556 33.03 -7.36 -23.72
N GLY A 557 32.60 -8.58 -23.38
CA GLY A 557 33.34 -9.82 -23.64
C GLY A 557 33.30 -10.26 -25.10
N ASN A 558 32.21 -9.98 -25.82
CA ASN A 558 32.08 -10.25 -27.26
C ASN A 558 32.74 -9.20 -28.18
N LEU A 559 33.42 -8.21 -27.59
CA LEU A 559 34.17 -7.15 -28.28
C LEU A 559 35.69 -7.24 -28.04
N LYS A 560 36.19 -8.35 -27.46
CA LYS A 560 37.61 -8.62 -27.28
C LYS A 560 38.10 -9.77 -28.15
#